data_AF-A0A2V8DB23-F1
#
_entry.id   AF-A0A2V8DB23-F1
#
_cell.length_a   1.000
_cell.length_b   1.000
_cell.length_c   1.000
_cell.angle_alpha   90.00
_cell.angle_beta   90.00
_cell.angle_gamma   90.00
#
_symmetry.space_group_name_H-M   'P 1'
#
loop_
_entity.id
_entity.type
_entity.pdbx_description
1 polymer ?
#
loop_
_entity_poly.entity_id
_entity_poly.type
_entity_poly.pdbx_seq_one_letter_code
_entity_poly.pdbx_strand_id
1 'polypeptide(L)'
;MQQRQPRLGDILDDYCPRERRVTNHAVVAMVGHDVKQTRCTTCDAEHEYKHAKVPRQRRKANTPAALYSQVLANGPKRVVHDTAPPNGSDHDPHEDLTDMPVIEVAAVPKDDAHHEPPLDIAIPVEAATEPSRDGDEPRAPDADKGPVH
;
A
#
# COMPACT_ATOMS: atom_id res chain seq x y z
N MET A 1 -11.89 10.56 24.90
CA MET A 1 -12.31 11.58 23.91
C MET A 1 -13.61 11.08 23.27
N GLN A 2 -14.77 11.70 23.51
CA GLN A 2 -15.97 11.36 22.74
C GLN A 2 -15.84 11.93 21.32
N GLN A 3 -16.00 11.10 20.30
CA GLN A 3 -16.08 11.56 18.91
C GLN A 3 -17.42 12.29 18.73
N ARG A 4 -17.36 13.59 18.39
CA ARG A 4 -18.57 14.35 18.08
C ARG A 4 -19.17 13.84 16.77
N GLN A 5 -20.50 13.83 16.70
CA GLN A 5 -21.21 13.55 15.46
C GLN A 5 -20.87 14.63 14.42
N PRO A 6 -20.45 14.25 13.19
CA PRO A 6 -20.17 15.19 12.12
C PRO A 6 -21.43 15.94 11.70
N ARG A 7 -21.25 17.20 11.28
CA ARG A 7 -22.30 18.10 10.77
C ARG A 7 -21.94 18.57 9.37
N LEU A 8 -22.92 19.15 8.66
CA LEU A 8 -22.67 19.83 7.39
C LEU A 8 -21.65 20.95 7.59
N GLY A 9 -20.66 21.01 6.70
CA GLY A 9 -19.56 21.97 6.78
C GLY A 9 -18.43 21.61 7.75
N ASP A 10 -18.57 20.57 8.59
CA ASP A 10 -17.44 20.10 9.40
C ASP A 10 -16.30 19.61 8.50
N ILE A 11 -15.07 19.81 8.98
CA ILE A 11 -13.85 19.33 8.32
C ILE A 11 -13.51 17.95 8.88
N LEU A 12 -13.31 16.98 8.00
CA LEU A 12 -12.90 15.63 8.35
C LEU A 12 -11.89 15.09 7.33
N ASP A 13 -11.13 14.07 7.72
CA ASP A 13 -10.17 13.42 6.84
C ASP A 13 -10.85 12.40 5.93
N ASP A 14 -10.65 12.52 4.61
CA ASP A 14 -11.08 11.51 3.63
C ASP A 14 -10.04 11.30 2.53
N TYR A 15 -10.16 10.19 1.79
CA TYR A 15 -9.31 9.90 0.65
C TYR A 15 -9.78 10.65 -0.60
N CYS A 16 -9.00 11.65 -1.01
CA CYS A 16 -9.25 12.38 -2.25
C CYS A 16 -8.81 11.54 -3.47
N PRO A 17 -9.72 11.19 -4.40
CA PRO A 17 -9.35 10.44 -5.60
C PRO A 17 -8.49 11.27 -6.57
N ARG A 18 -8.57 12.60 -6.50
CA ARG A 18 -7.80 13.51 -7.36
C ARG A 18 -6.37 13.70 -6.86
N GLU A 19 -6.19 13.86 -5.55
CA GLU A 19 -4.87 13.99 -4.93
C GLU A 19 -4.21 12.65 -4.58
N ARG A 20 -4.99 11.57 -4.61
CA ARG A 20 -4.56 10.19 -4.32
C ARG A 20 -3.94 10.02 -2.93
N ARG A 21 -4.44 10.77 -1.95
CA ARG A 21 -4.01 10.76 -0.55
C ARG A 21 -5.17 11.14 0.37
N VAL A 22 -4.99 10.91 1.67
CA VAL A 22 -5.92 11.41 2.69
C VAL A 22 -5.67 12.91 2.88
N THR A 23 -6.73 13.71 2.83
CA THR A 23 -6.71 15.16 3.05
C THR A 23 -7.94 15.61 3.82
N ASN A 24 -7.94 16.88 4.24
CA ASN A 24 -9.10 17.54 4.81
C ASN A 24 -10.20 17.73 3.74
N HIS A 25 -11.43 17.33 4.10
CA HIS A 25 -12.62 17.53 3.29
C HIS A 25 -13.73 18.16 4.13
N ALA A 26 -14.50 19.06 3.53
CA ALA A 26 -15.72 19.59 4.12
C ALA A 26 -16.91 18.66 3.80
N VAL A 27 -17.78 18.43 4.77
CA VAL A 27 -19.04 17.69 4.57
C VAL A 27 -20.01 18.52 3.74
N VAL A 28 -20.37 18.03 2.55
CA VAL A 28 -21.30 18.72 1.63
C VAL A 28 -22.71 18.15 1.72
N ALA A 29 -22.84 16.83 1.87
CA ALA A 29 -24.14 16.18 1.98
C ALA A 29 -24.14 15.05 3.02
N MET A 30 -25.22 14.98 3.78
CA MET A 30 -25.48 13.93 4.77
C MET A 30 -26.87 13.34 4.53
N VAL A 31 -27.03 12.06 4.86
CA VAL A 31 -28.32 11.37 4.92
C VAL A 31 -28.49 10.83 6.33
N GLY A 32 -29.42 11.44 7.08
CA GLY A 32 -29.56 11.17 8.51
C GLY A 32 -28.28 11.55 9.25
N HIS A 33 -27.60 10.55 9.81
CA HIS A 33 -26.37 10.70 10.57
C HIS A 33 -25.10 10.37 9.76
N ASP A 34 -25.27 9.86 8.53
CA ASP A 34 -24.16 9.40 7.69
C ASP A 34 -23.74 10.47 6.69
N VAL A 35 -22.43 10.66 6.57
CA VAL A 35 -21.83 11.52 5.54
C VAL A 35 -21.87 10.78 4.20
N LYS A 36 -22.49 11.39 3.18
CA LYS A 36 -22.55 10.83 1.82
C LYS A 36 -21.51 11.46 0.91
N GLN A 37 -21.39 12.79 0.93
CA GLN A 37 -20.56 13.52 -0.01
C GLN A 37 -19.68 14.53 0.72
N THR A 38 -18.42 14.58 0.29
CA THR A 38 -17.39 15.45 0.85
C THR A 38 -16.68 16.21 -0.26
N ARG A 39 -16.22 17.43 0.03
CA ARG A 39 -15.42 18.26 -0.87
C ARG A 39 -14.02 18.44 -0.33
N CYS A 40 -13.01 18.09 -1.12
CA CYS A 40 -11.62 18.30 -0.73
C CYS A 40 -11.31 19.79 -0.59
N THR A 41 -10.70 20.22 0.52
CA THR A 41 -10.32 21.63 0.71
C THR A 41 -9.09 22.04 -0.11
N THR A 42 -8.40 21.08 -0.72
CA THR A 42 -7.15 21.32 -1.46
C THR A 42 -7.37 21.34 -2.98
N CYS A 43 -8.23 20.47 -3.53
CA CYS A 43 -8.51 20.43 -4.97
C CYS A 43 -9.96 20.75 -5.33
N ASP A 44 -10.81 21.10 -4.35
CA ASP A 44 -12.23 21.45 -4.51
C ASP A 44 -13.09 20.39 -5.20
N ALA A 45 -12.60 19.16 -5.32
CA ALA A 45 -13.34 18.08 -5.94
C ALA A 45 -14.30 17.46 -4.93
N GLU A 46 -15.55 17.27 -5.37
CA GLU A 46 -16.57 16.56 -4.61
C GLU A 46 -16.55 15.07 -4.95
N HIS A 47 -16.67 14.22 -3.94
CA HIS A 47 -16.80 12.77 -4.11
C HIS A 47 -17.54 12.14 -2.93
N GLU A 48 -17.93 10.88 -3.12
CA GLU A 48 -18.49 10.06 -2.05
C GLU A 48 -17.47 9.86 -0.93
N TYR A 49 -17.96 9.88 0.31
CA TYR A 49 -17.13 9.70 1.50
C TYR A 49 -16.57 8.28 1.59
N LYS A 50 -15.24 8.15 1.69
CA LYS A 50 -14.55 6.85 1.70
C LYS A 50 -14.03 6.45 3.07
N HIS A 51 -14.38 7.17 4.13
CA HIS A 51 -13.93 6.90 5.50
C HIS A 51 -12.39 6.84 5.61
N ALA A 52 -11.68 7.70 4.86
CA ALA A 52 -10.22 7.68 4.76
C ALA A 52 -9.62 6.32 4.34
N LYS A 53 -10.43 5.43 3.74
CA LYS A 53 -9.98 4.11 3.31
C LYS A 53 -9.13 4.25 2.06
N VAL A 54 -7.81 4.21 2.26
CA VAL A 54 -6.85 4.15 1.17
C VAL A 54 -7.07 2.83 0.41
N PRO A 55 -7.33 2.86 -0.90
CA PRO A 55 -7.42 1.65 -1.70
C PRO A 55 -6.16 0.81 -1.50
N ARG A 56 -6.32 -0.51 -1.28
CA ARG A 56 -5.16 -1.41 -1.18
C ARG A 56 -4.32 -1.24 -2.44
N GLN A 57 -3.10 -0.75 -2.28
CA GLN A 57 -2.17 -0.72 -3.38
C GLN A 57 -1.92 -2.16 -3.79
N ARG A 58 -2.41 -2.53 -4.97
CA ARG A 58 -2.12 -3.83 -5.57
C ARG A 58 -0.63 -3.83 -5.88
N ARG A 59 0.18 -4.33 -4.94
CA ARG A 59 1.57 -4.68 -5.21
C ARG A 59 1.52 -5.72 -6.32
N LYS A 60 1.82 -5.30 -7.55
CA LYS A 60 2.10 -6.25 -8.63
C LYS A 60 3.21 -7.16 -8.10
N ALA A 61 3.10 -8.46 -8.31
CA ALA A 61 4.04 -9.47 -7.83
C ALA A 61 5.48 -9.36 -8.40
N ASN A 62 5.86 -8.18 -8.91
CA ASN A 62 7.26 -7.78 -9.02
C ASN A 62 7.73 -7.37 -7.63
N THR A 63 7.86 -8.38 -6.76
CA THR A 63 8.65 -8.24 -5.55
C THR A 63 10.05 -7.78 -5.97
N PRO A 64 10.74 -6.95 -5.16
CA PRO A 64 12.13 -6.59 -5.45
C PRO A 64 12.98 -7.85 -5.69
N ALA A 65 12.71 -8.94 -4.97
CA ALA A 65 13.35 -10.24 -5.17
C ALA A 65 13.20 -10.80 -6.61
N ALA A 66 12.03 -10.69 -7.23
CA ALA A 66 11.82 -11.15 -8.61
C ALA A 66 12.64 -10.31 -9.61
N LEU A 67 12.66 -8.98 -9.42
CA LEU A 67 13.47 -8.09 -10.26
C LEU A 67 14.97 -8.32 -10.07
N TYR A 68 15.43 -8.52 -8.83
CA TYR A 68 16.82 -8.88 -8.54
C TYR A 68 17.20 -10.22 -9.17
N SER A 69 16.33 -11.23 -9.11
CA SER A 69 16.58 -12.53 -9.74
C SER A 69 16.69 -12.42 -11.26
N GLN A 70 15.91 -11.53 -11.89
CA GLN A 70 15.95 -11.30 -13.32
C GLN A 70 17.22 -10.56 -13.76
N VAL A 71 17.68 -9.58 -12.96
CA VAL A 71 18.96 -8.89 -13.21
C VAL A 71 20.15 -9.84 -13.02
N LEU A 72 20.10 -10.72 -12.01
CA LEU A 72 21.12 -11.75 -11.82
C LEU A 72 21.14 -12.76 -12.96
N ALA A 73 19.97 -13.17 -13.46
CA ALA A 73 19.85 -14.13 -14.57
C ALA A 73 20.28 -13.54 -15.92
N ASN A 74 20.03 -12.25 -16.16
CA ASN A 74 20.31 -11.57 -17.43
C ASN A 74 21.46 -10.56 -17.34
N GLY A 75 22.38 -10.74 -16.38
CA GLY A 75 23.54 -9.86 -16.22
C GLY A 75 24.38 -9.77 -17.51
N PRO A 76 24.99 -8.60 -17.80
CA PRO A 76 25.76 -8.41 -19.02
C PRO A 76 26.93 -9.41 -19.08
N LYS A 77 27.02 -10.17 -20.17
CA LYS A 77 28.19 -11.03 -20.44
C LYS A 77 29.42 -10.15 -20.44
N ARG A 78 30.34 -10.41 -19.50
CA ARG A 78 31.65 -9.78 -19.46
C ARG A 78 32.35 -10.14 -20.78
N VAL A 79 32.49 -9.15 -21.65
CA VAL A 79 33.31 -9.29 -22.86
C VAL A 79 34.75 -9.29 -22.37
N VAL A 80 35.37 -10.47 -22.39
CA VAL A 80 36.81 -10.58 -22.20
C VAL A 80 37.42 -10.08 -23.50
N HIS A 81 37.99 -8.89 -23.46
CA HIS A 81 38.85 -8.44 -24.55
C HIS A 81 40.09 -9.31 -24.51
N ASP A 82 40.33 -10.06 -25.59
CA ASP A 82 41.55 -10.84 -25.79
C ASP A 82 42.71 -9.86 -26.00
N THR A 83 43.35 -9.47 -24.90
CA THR A 83 44.69 -8.88 -24.99
C THR A 83 45.68 -10.02 -24.98
N ALA A 84 46.22 -10.32 -26.16
CA ALA A 84 47.38 -11.17 -26.37
C ALA A 84 48.50 -10.87 -25.36
N PRO A 85 49.26 -11.87 -24.89
CA PRO A 85 50.24 -11.68 -23.84
C PRO A 85 51.44 -10.89 -24.37
N PRO A 86 51.90 -9.81 -23.71
CA PRO A 86 53.24 -9.32 -23.94
C PRO A 86 54.23 -10.25 -23.22
N ASN A 87 55.15 -10.81 -23.99
CA ASN A 87 56.34 -11.49 -23.49
C ASN A 87 57.06 -10.68 -22.41
N GLY A 88 57.48 -11.38 -21.36
CA GLY A 88 58.78 -11.24 -20.70
C GLY A 88 59.14 -9.89 -20.08
N SER A 89 58.95 -9.79 -18.77
CA SER A 89 60.03 -9.31 -17.89
C SER A 89 59.77 -9.83 -16.48
N ASP A 90 60.79 -10.51 -15.94
CA ASP A 90 60.89 -10.93 -14.55
C ASP A 90 60.63 -9.73 -13.63
N HIS A 91 59.58 -9.81 -12.81
CA HIS A 91 59.47 -8.97 -11.63
C HIS A 91 59.16 -9.83 -10.41
N ASP A 92 60.15 -9.82 -9.53
CA ASP A 92 60.23 -10.51 -8.24
C ASP A 92 59.03 -10.11 -7.35
N PRO A 93 58.24 -11.06 -6.81
CA PRO A 93 57.16 -10.75 -5.90
C PRO A 93 57.68 -10.79 -4.45
N HIS A 94 58.56 -9.87 -4.10
CA HIS A 94 58.84 -9.59 -2.70
C HIS A 94 58.80 -8.08 -2.47
N GLU A 95 57.99 -7.69 -1.50
CA GLU A 95 57.85 -6.33 -0.94
C GLU A 95 56.95 -5.42 -1.78
N ASP A 96 55.67 -5.26 -1.44
CA ASP A 96 55.30 -4.26 -0.44
C ASP A 96 53.86 -4.54 0.06
N LEU A 97 53.75 -5.05 1.29
CA LEU A 97 52.49 -5.34 1.98
C LEU A 97 52.22 -4.35 3.12
N THR A 98 52.72 -3.12 3.02
CA THR A 98 52.62 -2.16 4.13
C THR A 98 52.23 -0.76 3.68
N ASP A 99 51.05 -0.60 3.06
CA ASP A 99 50.23 0.60 3.32
C ASP A 99 48.77 0.40 2.92
N MET A 100 47.95 -0.07 3.87
CA MET A 100 46.50 0.14 3.80
C MET A 100 46.10 1.01 5.00
N PRO A 101 45.40 2.14 4.80
CA PRO A 101 44.87 2.89 5.93
C PRO A 101 43.77 2.08 6.60
N VAL A 102 43.99 1.71 7.86
CA VAL A 102 42.97 1.12 8.73
C VAL A 102 41.89 2.18 8.96
N ILE A 103 40.78 2.07 8.23
CA ILE A 103 39.58 2.86 8.53
C ILE A 103 38.94 2.21 9.75
N GLU A 104 39.08 2.88 10.89
CA GLU A 104 38.46 2.51 12.15
C GLU A 104 36.93 2.62 12.01
N VAL A 105 36.27 1.48 11.84
CA VAL A 105 34.81 1.42 11.81
C VAL A 105 34.32 1.61 13.24
N ALA A 106 33.85 2.82 13.55
CA ALA A 106 33.20 3.12 14.81
C ALA A 106 32.07 2.12 15.08
N ALA A 107 32.14 1.46 16.23
CA ALA A 107 31.17 0.48 16.67
C ALA A 107 29.78 1.12 16.78
N VAL A 108 28.82 0.54 16.04
CA VAL A 108 27.40 0.84 16.20
C VAL A 108 26.96 0.25 17.55
N PRO A 109 26.45 1.05 18.50
CA PRO A 109 25.90 0.48 19.73
C PRO A 109 24.70 -0.40 19.38
N LYS A 110 24.67 -1.60 19.96
CA LYS A 110 23.52 -2.50 19.92
C LYS A 110 22.44 -1.91 20.82
N ASP A 111 21.45 -1.28 20.22
CA ASP A 111 20.18 -1.03 20.90
C ASP A 111 19.41 -2.35 20.98
N ASP A 112 19.64 -3.08 22.07
CA ASP A 112 18.77 -4.14 22.58
C ASP A 112 17.42 -3.52 22.99
N ALA A 113 16.59 -3.19 22.01
CA ALA A 113 15.19 -2.88 22.21
C ALA A 113 14.35 -4.07 21.74
N HIS A 114 14.15 -5.01 22.67
CA HIS A 114 13.09 -6.01 22.59
C HIS A 114 11.75 -5.31 22.34
N HIS A 115 11.29 -5.30 21.08
CA HIS A 115 9.88 -5.15 20.78
C HIS A 115 9.36 -6.53 20.40
N GLU A 116 8.98 -7.31 21.41
CA GLU A 116 8.17 -8.50 21.22
C GLU A 116 6.89 -8.10 20.48
N PRO A 117 6.57 -8.72 19.33
CA PRO A 117 5.23 -8.58 18.77
C PRO A 117 4.25 -9.25 19.75
N PRO A 118 3.15 -8.60 20.16
CA PRO A 118 2.17 -9.27 21.01
C PRO A 118 1.58 -10.46 20.25
N LEU A 119 1.71 -11.63 20.89
CA LEU A 119 1.10 -12.89 20.55
C LEU A 119 -0.44 -12.76 20.48
N ASP A 120 -1.00 -13.32 19.42
CA ASP A 120 -2.28 -14.04 19.35
C ASP A 120 -3.42 -13.56 20.27
N ILE A 121 -4.28 -12.67 19.75
CA ILE A 121 -5.67 -12.60 20.21
C ILE A 121 -6.49 -13.45 19.24
N ALA A 122 -6.61 -14.73 19.58
CA ALA A 122 -7.64 -15.60 19.01
C ALA A 122 -9.02 -15.05 19.41
N ILE A 123 -9.75 -14.48 18.45
CA ILE A 123 -11.16 -14.16 18.63
C ILE A 123 -11.93 -15.48 18.59
N PRO A 124 -12.69 -15.86 19.65
CA PRO A 124 -13.55 -17.03 19.59
C PRO A 124 -14.65 -16.77 18.56
N VAL A 125 -14.73 -17.64 17.56
CA VAL A 125 -15.88 -17.71 16.64
C VAL A 125 -17.04 -18.32 17.44
N GLU A 126 -17.80 -17.48 18.14
CA GLU A 126 -19.11 -17.88 18.62
C GLU A 126 -20.11 -17.87 17.46
N ALA A 127 -20.83 -18.99 17.37
CA ALA A 127 -21.71 -19.38 16.30
C ALA A 127 -22.84 -18.36 16.07
N ALA A 128 -22.90 -17.81 14.86
CA ALA A 128 -24.10 -17.17 14.34
C ALA A 128 -25.00 -18.22 13.69
N THR A 129 -26.01 -18.63 14.46
CA THR A 129 -27.24 -19.30 14.03
C THR A 129 -27.80 -18.66 12.75
N GLU A 130 -28.11 -19.49 11.77
CA GLU A 130 -28.77 -19.09 10.52
C GLU A 130 -30.19 -18.55 10.78
N PRO A 131 -30.59 -17.40 10.23
CA PRO A 131 -32.00 -17.13 10.03
C PRO A 131 -32.46 -17.70 8.69
N SER A 132 -33.48 -18.55 8.79
CA SER A 132 -34.27 -19.18 7.74
C SER A 132 -34.58 -18.24 6.57
N ARG A 133 -34.35 -18.73 5.35
CA ARG A 133 -34.87 -18.13 4.11
C ARG A 133 -36.31 -18.60 3.94
N ASP A 134 -37.25 -17.75 4.32
CA ASP A 134 -38.66 -17.90 3.97
C ASP A 134 -39.05 -16.78 2.99
N GLY A 135 -39.65 -17.17 1.85
CA GLY A 135 -40.46 -16.26 1.01
C GLY A 135 -39.99 -16.06 -0.42
N ASP A 136 -40.05 -17.11 -1.22
CA ASP A 136 -40.19 -17.02 -2.69
C ASP A 136 -41.62 -16.55 -3.00
N GLU A 137 -41.80 -15.36 -3.57
CA GLU A 137 -43.06 -14.99 -4.23
C GLU A 137 -42.78 -14.09 -5.45
N PRO A 138 -42.95 -14.59 -6.69
CA PRO A 138 -42.87 -13.75 -7.88
C PRO A 138 -44.19 -13.00 -8.10
N ARG A 139 -44.20 -11.70 -7.81
CA ARG A 139 -45.30 -10.80 -8.23
C ARG A 139 -45.19 -10.56 -9.75
N ALA A 140 -46.17 -11.07 -10.49
CA ALA A 140 -46.31 -10.91 -11.94
C ALA A 140 -46.39 -9.42 -12.36
N PRO A 141 -45.91 -9.04 -13.56
CA PRO A 141 -46.21 -7.74 -14.14
C PRO A 141 -47.62 -7.74 -14.75
N ASP A 142 -48.53 -6.99 -14.13
CA ASP A 142 -49.82 -6.64 -14.72
C ASP A 142 -49.59 -5.79 -15.97
N ALA A 143 -49.81 -6.42 -17.12
CA ALA A 143 -50.02 -5.75 -18.38
C ALA A 143 -51.36 -4.98 -18.34
N ASP A 144 -51.39 -3.89 -19.10
CA ASP A 144 -52.57 -3.18 -19.57
C ASP A 144 -53.07 -1.99 -18.73
N LYS A 145 -52.70 -0.79 -19.19
CA LYS A 145 -53.55 0.40 -19.02
C LYS A 145 -53.39 1.36 -20.21
N GLY A 146 -54.02 0.99 -21.32
CA GLY A 146 -54.98 1.82 -22.06
C GLY A 146 -54.51 3.10 -22.81
N PRO A 147 -55.28 3.51 -23.84
CA PRO A 147 -54.84 4.45 -24.87
C PRO A 147 -54.82 5.92 -24.42
N VAL A 148 -53.80 6.65 -24.90
CA VAL A 148 -53.72 8.11 -24.84
C VAL A 148 -54.74 8.72 -25.81
N HIS A 149 -55.69 9.48 -25.26
CA HIS A 149 -56.57 10.37 -26.01
C HIS A 149 -55.87 11.70 -26.31
#